data_AF-A0A661ZPQ1-F1
#
_entry.id   AF-A0A661ZPQ1-F1
#
_cell.length_a   1.000
_cell.length_b   1.000
_cell.length_c   1.000
_cell.angle_alpha   90.00
_cell.angle_beta   90.00
_cell.angle_gamma   90.00
#
_symmetry.space_group_name_H-M   'P 1'
#
loop_
_entity.id
_entity.type
_entity.pdbx_description
1 polymer ?
#
loop_
_entity_poly.entity_id
_entity_poly.type
_entity_poly.pdbx_seq_one_letter_code
_entity_poly.pdbx_strand_id
1 'polypeptide(L)'
;MEPLAVGNLSQESTQYLLDMPDDLLTAMKFSAPWQYDVKETSGVGAVDSDNFPLYSKYTKEEDQANIAQLQEECWRKFHNNPHINTTVRGLVGRLTGFGFEITSEVFDIQEVINEIELDWRNRLYTYWPKYMGRYNIEGEL
;
A
#
# COMPACT_ATOMS: atom_id res chain seq x y z
N MET A 1 31.79 6.88 -1.35
CA MET A 1 30.32 7.04 -1.34
C MET A 1 30.08 8.42 -0.79
N GLU A 2 30.03 9.42 -1.68
CA GLU A 2 29.95 10.84 -1.31
C GLU A 2 28.51 11.21 -0.95
N PRO A 3 28.28 11.94 0.15
CA PRO A 3 26.96 12.45 0.46
C PRO A 3 26.60 13.56 -0.52
N LEU A 4 25.40 13.46 -1.10
CA LEU A 4 24.83 14.47 -1.99
C LEU A 4 24.78 15.83 -1.26
N ALA A 5 25.52 16.79 -1.80
CA ALA A 5 25.51 18.17 -1.33
C ALA A 5 24.10 18.75 -1.49
N VAL A 6 23.39 18.92 -0.37
CA VAL A 6 22.26 19.85 -0.30
C VAL A 6 22.86 21.22 -0.56
N GLY A 7 22.59 21.78 -1.75
CA GLY A 7 23.10 23.07 -2.16
C GLY A 7 22.80 24.10 -1.07
N ASN A 8 23.84 24.76 -0.57
CA ASN A 8 23.75 25.84 0.40
C ASN A 8 22.85 26.94 -0.20
N LEU A 9 21.56 26.94 0.15
CA LEU A 9 20.73 28.13 -0.02
C LEU A 9 21.40 29.26 0.75
N SER A 10 21.60 30.42 0.11
CA SER A 10 22.22 31.55 0.79
C SER A 10 21.40 31.91 2.03
N GLN A 11 22.06 32.33 3.11
CA GLN A 11 21.40 32.75 4.35
C GLN A 11 20.35 33.85 4.10
N GLU A 12 20.56 34.67 3.07
CA GLU A 12 19.60 35.69 2.63
C GLU A 12 18.31 35.09 2.04
N SER A 13 18.40 33.98 1.30
CA SER A 13 17.24 33.29 0.72
C SER A 13 16.37 32.67 1.81
N THR A 14 17.00 32.13 2.85
CA THR A 14 16.30 31.52 3.99
C THR A 14 15.65 32.58 4.88
N GLN A 15 16.30 33.72 5.09
CA GLN A 15 15.69 34.84 5.79
C GLN A 15 14.48 35.40 5.04
N TYR A 16 14.56 35.51 3.72
CA TYR A 16 13.44 35.96 2.90
C TYR A 16 12.23 35.02 2.95
N LEU A 17 12.44 33.69 3.06
CA LEU A 17 11.36 32.72 3.25
C LEU A 17 10.73 32.80 4.64
N LEU A 18 11.50 33.14 5.68
CA LEU A 18 10.99 33.30 7.04
C LEU A 18 10.14 34.57 7.20
N ASP A 19 10.45 35.62 6.45
CA ASP A 19 9.76 36.90 6.53
C ASP A 19 8.57 37.03 5.54
N MET A 20 8.23 35.96 4.80
CA MET A 20 7.07 35.98 3.90
C MET A 20 5.74 35.95 4.67
N PRO A 21 4.75 36.77 4.29
CA PRO A 21 3.42 36.69 4.86
C PRO A 21 2.71 35.38 4.45
N ASP A 22 1.95 34.80 5.38
CA ASP A 22 1.30 33.49 5.24
C ASP A 22 0.35 33.38 4.03
N ASP A 23 -0.24 34.49 3.59
CA ASP A 23 -1.10 34.54 2.40
C ASP A 23 -0.33 34.17 1.11
N LEU A 24 0.93 34.59 1.01
CA LEU A 24 1.79 34.25 -0.13
C LEU A 24 2.29 32.81 -0.06
N LEU A 25 2.56 32.31 1.15
CA LEU A 25 2.94 30.90 1.36
C LEU A 25 1.79 29.96 1.00
N THR A 26 0.55 30.36 1.29
CA THR A 26 -0.67 29.61 0.92
C THR A 26 -0.88 29.57 -0.60
N ALA A 27 -0.48 30.63 -1.31
CA ALA A 27 -0.52 30.69 -2.78
C ALA A 27 0.59 29.85 -3.44
N MET A 28 1.74 29.67 -2.77
CA MET A 28 2.80 28.74 -3.19
C MET A 28 2.40 27.28 -2.89
N LYS A 29 1.33 26.81 -3.54
CA LYS A 29 0.98 25.38 -3.55
C LYS A 29 2.06 24.64 -4.35
N PHE A 30 2.86 23.83 -3.69
CA PHE A 30 3.80 22.95 -4.39
C PHE A 30 3.01 21.78 -4.96
N SER A 31 3.51 21.17 -6.04
CA SER A 31 2.89 20.03 -6.73
C SER A 31 2.99 18.73 -5.92
N ALA A 32 2.91 18.83 -4.59
CA ALA A 32 2.98 17.75 -3.66
C ALA A 32 1.57 17.17 -3.46
N PRO A 33 1.36 15.86 -3.66
CA PRO A 33 0.04 15.25 -3.65
C PRO A 33 -0.72 15.34 -2.32
N TRP A 34 -0.04 15.71 -1.23
CA TRP A 34 -0.65 15.92 0.10
C TRP A 34 -1.13 17.36 0.37
N GLN A 35 -0.85 18.32 -0.53
CA GLN A 35 -1.20 19.73 -0.33
C GLN A 35 -2.53 20.16 -0.98
N TYR A 36 -3.27 19.22 -1.57
CA TYR A 36 -4.60 19.53 -2.13
C TYR A 36 -5.61 19.76 -1.00
N ASP A 37 -6.32 20.89 -1.06
CA ASP A 37 -7.47 21.16 -0.21
C ASP A 37 -8.56 20.10 -0.47
N VAL A 38 -8.73 19.18 0.48
CA VAL A 38 -9.75 18.12 0.43
C VAL A 38 -11.18 18.70 0.48
N LYS A 39 -11.32 20.01 0.72
CA LYS A 39 -12.61 20.70 0.86
C LYS A 39 -13.44 20.78 -0.44
N GLU A 40 -12.84 20.75 -1.62
CA GLU A 40 -13.60 20.97 -2.87
C GLU A 40 -14.15 19.70 -3.52
N THR A 41 -13.59 18.51 -3.27
CA THR A 41 -13.95 17.31 -4.04
C THR A 41 -14.74 16.27 -3.25
N SER A 42 -14.85 16.41 -1.93
CA SER A 42 -15.57 15.43 -1.10
C SER A 42 -16.15 16.13 0.12
N GLY A 43 -17.47 16.35 0.16
CA GLY A 43 -18.20 17.11 1.17
C GLY A 43 -18.18 16.55 2.59
N VAL A 44 -17.00 16.36 3.19
CA VAL A 44 -16.77 15.96 4.57
C VAL A 44 -15.62 16.80 5.11
N GLY A 45 -15.93 18.01 5.57
CA GLY A 45 -14.97 19.01 6.05
C GLY A 45 -14.58 18.87 7.52
N ALA A 46 -14.56 17.66 8.07
CA ALA A 46 -14.11 17.44 9.44
C ALA A 46 -12.65 16.96 9.41
N VAL A 47 -11.76 17.79 9.94
CA VAL A 47 -10.33 17.52 10.08
C VAL A 47 -10.03 17.54 11.58
N ASP A 48 -9.18 16.65 12.08
CA ASP A 48 -8.80 16.63 13.50
C ASP A 48 -7.85 17.78 13.87
N SER A 49 -7.45 17.86 15.15
CA SER A 49 -6.52 18.89 15.65
C SER A 49 -5.15 18.88 14.97
N ASP A 50 -4.79 17.77 14.33
CA ASP A 50 -3.51 17.52 13.68
C ASP A 50 -3.63 17.63 12.15
N ASN A 51 -4.76 18.14 11.68
CA ASN A 51 -5.11 18.39 10.30
C ASN A 51 -5.23 17.12 9.42
N PHE A 52 -5.53 15.96 10.03
CA PHE A 52 -5.90 14.74 9.31
C PHE A 52 -7.40 14.67 8.99
N PRO A 53 -7.80 14.26 7.77
CA PRO A 53 -9.21 14.09 7.42
C PRO A 53 -9.86 12.99 8.27
N LEU A 54 -10.90 13.36 9.03
CA LEU A 54 -11.75 12.42 9.75
C LEU A 54 -12.64 11.72 8.73
N TYR A 55 -12.17 10.60 8.17
CA TYR A 55 -13.00 9.70 7.37
C TYR A 55 -14.03 8.99 8.26
N SER A 56 -15.03 9.73 8.74
CA SER A 56 -16.12 9.25 9.60
C SER A 56 -17.32 8.75 8.76
N LYS A 57 -17.10 7.77 7.90
CA LYS A 57 -18.21 7.06 7.21
C LYS A 57 -18.08 5.54 7.17
N TYR A 58 -17.05 4.94 7.78
CA TYR A 58 -16.88 3.50 7.79
C TYR A 58 -16.97 2.98 9.23
N THR A 59 -18.18 2.60 9.62
CA THR A 59 -18.41 1.78 10.81
C THR A 59 -18.06 0.35 10.43
N LYS A 60 -17.22 -0.33 11.22
CA LYS A 60 -16.73 -1.72 11.00
C LYS A 60 -17.81 -2.77 10.66
N GLU A 61 -19.07 -2.46 10.90
CA GLU A 61 -20.22 -3.37 10.79
C GLU A 61 -20.99 -3.21 9.45
N GLU A 62 -20.84 -2.08 8.75
CA GLU A 62 -21.36 -1.90 7.37
C GLU A 62 -20.34 -2.32 6.29
N ASP A 63 -19.16 -2.79 6.72
CA ASP A 63 -17.94 -2.89 5.92
C ASP A 63 -17.82 -4.15 5.06
N GLN A 64 -18.66 -5.18 5.18
CA GLN A 64 -18.48 -6.39 4.34
C GLN A 64 -18.67 -6.13 2.84
N ALA A 65 -19.66 -5.30 2.49
CA ALA A 65 -19.84 -4.84 1.11
C ALA A 65 -18.68 -3.94 0.65
N ASN A 66 -18.05 -3.23 1.59
CA ASN A 66 -16.93 -2.34 1.35
C ASN A 66 -15.60 -3.11 1.18
N ILE A 67 -15.39 -4.21 1.93
CA ILE A 67 -14.21 -5.07 1.81
C ILE A 67 -14.17 -5.73 0.43
N ALA A 68 -15.28 -6.30 -0.04
CA ALA A 68 -15.33 -6.90 -1.38
C ALA A 68 -15.07 -5.85 -2.48
N GLN A 69 -15.59 -4.63 -2.32
CA GLN A 69 -15.32 -3.53 -3.24
C GLN A 69 -13.85 -3.07 -3.16
N LEU A 70 -13.28 -3.00 -1.96
CA LEU A 70 -11.88 -2.67 -1.75
C LEU A 70 -10.94 -3.71 -2.37
N GLN A 71 -11.26 -4.99 -2.23
CA GLN A 71 -10.52 -6.10 -2.85
C GLN A 71 -10.55 -5.99 -4.38
N GLU A 72 -11.72 -5.71 -4.96
CA GLU A 72 -11.85 -5.50 -6.42
C GLU A 72 -11.05 -4.27 -6.87
N GLU A 73 -11.07 -3.18 -6.10
CA GLU A 73 -10.29 -1.98 -6.39
C GLU A 73 -8.78 -2.22 -6.30
N CYS A 74 -8.32 -2.96 -5.29
CA CYS A 74 -6.93 -3.39 -5.15
C CYS A 74 -6.50 -4.29 -6.32
N TRP A 75 -7.35 -5.24 -6.71
CA TRP A 75 -7.12 -6.12 -7.85
C TRP A 75 -7.04 -5.35 -9.17
N ARG A 76 -7.99 -4.42 -9.39
CA ARG A 76 -8.00 -3.51 -10.53
C ARG A 76 -6.74 -2.66 -10.60
N LYS A 77 -6.30 -2.12 -9.46
CA LYS A 77 -5.08 -1.30 -9.35
C LYS A 77 -3.82 -2.12 -9.61
N PHE A 78 -3.76 -3.36 -9.15
CA PHE A 78 -2.67 -4.29 -9.48
C PHE A 78 -2.57 -4.57 -10.99
N HIS A 79 -3.69 -4.72 -11.69
CA HIS A 79 -3.69 -4.94 -13.14
C HIS A 79 -3.34 -3.70 -13.95
N ASN A 80 -3.81 -2.52 -13.53
CA ASN A 80 -3.64 -1.28 -14.28
C ASN A 80 -2.30 -0.58 -14.01
N ASN A 81 -1.69 -0.78 -12.84
CA ASN A 81 -0.44 -0.11 -12.47
C ASN A 81 0.77 -1.06 -12.62
N PRO A 82 1.65 -0.83 -13.61
CA PRO A 82 2.80 -1.72 -13.85
C PRO A 82 3.81 -1.73 -12.70
N HIS A 83 3.95 -0.65 -11.93
CA HIS A 83 4.89 -0.58 -10.81
C HIS A 83 4.43 -1.46 -9.64
N ILE A 84 3.13 -1.44 -9.34
CA ILE A 84 2.54 -2.31 -8.32
C ILE A 84 2.63 -3.76 -8.78
N ASN A 85 2.29 -4.03 -10.05
CA ASN A 85 2.30 -5.37 -10.60
C ASN A 85 3.69 -6.04 -10.51
N THR A 86 4.70 -5.35 -11.01
CA THR A 86 6.09 -5.84 -11.03
C THR A 86 6.64 -6.04 -9.62
N THR A 87 6.34 -5.11 -8.71
CA THR A 87 6.78 -5.19 -7.30
C THR A 87 6.19 -6.41 -6.59
N VAL A 88 4.88 -6.62 -6.72
CA VAL A 88 4.19 -7.76 -6.10
C VAL A 88 4.68 -9.08 -6.69
N ARG A 89 4.81 -9.20 -8.02
CA ARG A 89 5.35 -10.42 -8.65
C ARG A 89 6.78 -10.72 -8.20
N GLY A 90 7.63 -9.70 -8.08
CA GLY A 90 8.99 -9.85 -7.58
C GLY A 90 9.05 -10.29 -6.12
N LEU A 91 8.16 -9.75 -5.26
CA LEU A 91 8.04 -10.18 -3.87
C LEU A 91 7.60 -11.64 -3.77
N VAL A 92 6.52 -12.01 -4.47
CA VAL A 92 6.00 -13.38 -4.51
C VAL A 92 7.07 -14.36 -4.99
N GLY A 93 7.78 -14.03 -6.08
CA GLY A 93 8.86 -14.89 -6.58
C GLY A 93 10.01 -15.09 -5.59
N ARG A 94 10.26 -14.14 -4.68
CA ARG A 94 11.26 -14.30 -3.60
C ARG A 94 10.74 -15.12 -2.43
N LEU A 95 9.43 -15.03 -2.13
CA LEU A 95 8.80 -15.77 -1.03
C LEU A 95 8.54 -17.23 -1.38
N THR A 96 8.10 -17.50 -2.61
CA THR A 96 7.63 -18.81 -3.08
C THR A 96 8.47 -19.31 -4.27
N GLY A 97 9.72 -18.87 -4.37
CA GLY A 97 10.65 -19.27 -5.43
C GLY A 97 11.12 -20.72 -5.29
N PHE A 98 11.94 -21.21 -6.22
CA PHE A 98 12.46 -22.58 -6.14
C PHE A 98 13.13 -22.87 -4.79
N GLY A 99 12.69 -23.93 -4.11
CA GLY A 99 13.23 -24.34 -2.81
C GLY A 99 12.53 -23.71 -1.60
N PHE A 100 11.34 -23.10 -1.79
CA PHE A 100 10.47 -22.81 -0.65
C PHE A 100 9.90 -24.12 -0.08
N GLU A 101 9.73 -24.15 1.25
CA GLU A 101 9.13 -25.26 1.99
C GLU A 101 8.01 -24.70 2.87
N ILE A 102 6.93 -25.47 3.04
CA ILE A 102 5.80 -25.10 3.88
C ILE A 102 5.87 -25.94 5.16
N THR A 103 5.91 -25.27 6.30
CA THR A 103 5.88 -25.91 7.62
C THR A 103 4.71 -25.37 8.45
N SER A 104 4.06 -26.27 9.19
CA SER A 104 3.02 -25.95 10.16
C SER A 104 3.41 -26.50 11.52
N GLU A 105 3.07 -25.78 12.59
CA GLU A 105 3.26 -26.23 13.97
C GLU A 105 2.30 -27.40 14.32
N VAL A 106 1.14 -27.45 13.65
CA VAL A 106 0.13 -28.48 13.87
C VAL A 106 0.45 -29.69 12.99
N PHE A 107 0.72 -30.83 13.62
CA PHE A 107 1.10 -32.07 12.93
C PHE A 107 0.08 -32.51 11.87
N ASP A 108 -1.21 -32.51 12.23
CA ASP A 108 -2.29 -32.93 11.31
C ASP A 108 -2.33 -32.06 10.05
N ILE A 109 -2.04 -30.76 10.18
CA ILE A 109 -1.98 -29.84 9.04
C ILE A 109 -0.75 -30.14 8.18
N GLN A 110 0.40 -30.41 8.80
CA GLN A 110 1.62 -30.76 8.07
C GLN A 110 1.45 -32.05 7.26
N GLU A 111 0.77 -33.05 7.81
CA GLU A 111 0.50 -34.31 7.12
C GLU A 111 -0.34 -34.10 5.86
N VAL A 112 -1.41 -33.32 5.98
CA VAL A 112 -2.25 -32.94 4.83
C VAL A 112 -1.46 -32.15 3.80
N ILE A 113 -0.63 -31.19 4.23
CA ILE A 113 0.23 -30.41 3.33
C ILE A 113 1.17 -31.33 2.55
N ASN A 114 1.85 -32.25 3.23
CA ASN A 114 2.77 -33.20 2.59
C ASN A 114 2.06 -34.11 1.58
N GLU A 115 0.81 -34.51 1.86
CA GLU A 115 0.00 -35.32 0.94
C GLU A 115 -0.36 -34.54 -0.34
N ILE A 116 -0.77 -33.28 -0.20
CA ILE A 116 -1.29 -32.47 -1.32
C ILE A 116 -0.23 -31.67 -2.07
N GLU A 117 0.95 -31.44 -1.48
CA GLU A 117 1.98 -30.55 -2.02
C GLU A 117 2.38 -30.93 -3.45
N LEU A 118 2.65 -32.22 -3.64
CA LEU A 118 3.12 -32.80 -4.90
C LEU A 118 2.03 -33.56 -5.66
N ASP A 119 0.78 -33.56 -5.18
CA ASP A 119 -0.32 -34.17 -5.91
C ASP A 119 -0.54 -33.43 -7.23
N TRP A 120 -0.54 -34.18 -8.33
CA TRP A 120 -0.80 -33.68 -9.68
C TRP A 120 -2.19 -33.06 -9.84
N ARG A 121 -3.14 -33.42 -8.96
CA ARG A 121 -4.51 -32.89 -8.91
C ARG A 121 -4.61 -31.55 -8.21
N ASN A 122 -3.90 -31.38 -7.09
CA ASN A 122 -4.03 -30.19 -6.25
C ASN A 122 -2.91 -29.15 -6.51
N ARG A 123 -1.76 -29.58 -7.06
CA ARG A 123 -0.60 -28.74 -7.47
C ARG A 123 -0.34 -27.57 -6.52
N LEU A 124 -0.42 -27.81 -5.20
CA LEU A 124 -0.32 -26.75 -4.21
C LEU A 124 1.01 -26.00 -4.39
N TYR A 125 2.10 -26.72 -4.65
CA TYR A 125 3.42 -26.15 -4.94
C TYR A 125 3.41 -25.15 -6.11
N THR A 126 2.61 -25.40 -7.15
CA THR A 126 2.49 -24.52 -8.33
C THR A 126 1.58 -23.33 -8.06
N TYR A 127 0.55 -23.51 -7.23
CA TYR A 127 -0.44 -22.46 -6.93
C TYR A 127 -0.08 -21.61 -5.71
N TRP A 128 0.90 -22.00 -4.91
CA TRP A 128 1.36 -21.22 -3.75
C TRP A 128 1.72 -19.77 -4.07
N PRO A 129 2.48 -19.46 -5.15
CA PRO A 129 2.74 -18.09 -5.55
C PRO A 129 1.45 -17.29 -5.82
N LYS A 130 0.41 -17.94 -6.35
CA LYS A 130 -0.88 -17.31 -6.64
C LYS A 130 -1.60 -16.94 -5.35
N TYR A 131 -1.61 -17.81 -4.35
CA TYR A 131 -2.23 -17.54 -3.05
C TYR A 131 -1.50 -16.41 -2.31
N MET A 132 -0.17 -16.46 -2.26
CA MET A 132 0.65 -15.40 -1.66
C MET A 132 0.51 -14.06 -2.39
N GLY A 133 0.46 -14.08 -3.72
CA GLY A 133 0.21 -12.88 -4.51
C GLY A 133 -1.15 -12.28 -4.20
N ARG A 134 -2.19 -13.12 -4.13
CA ARG A 134 -3.54 -12.67 -3.82
C ARG A 134 -3.64 -12.08 -2.41
N TYR A 135 -3.07 -12.74 -1.41
CA TYR A 135 -2.98 -12.23 -0.04
C TYR A 135 -2.33 -10.84 0.03
N ASN A 136 -1.21 -10.64 -0.69
CA ASN A 136 -0.53 -9.33 -0.70
C ASN A 136 -1.30 -8.23 -1.46
N ILE A 137 -2.15 -8.59 -2.42
CA ILE A 137 -2.92 -7.62 -3.22
C ILE A 137 -4.21 -7.23 -2.50
N GLU A 138 -4.96 -8.21 -2.01
CA GLU A 138 -6.31 -8.03 -1.47
C GLU A 138 -6.32 -7.73 0.04
N GLY A 139 -5.24 -8.03 0.77
CA GLY A 139 -5.25 -8.05 2.24
C GLY A 139 -5.96 -9.29 2.79
N GLU A 140 -5.97 -9.47 4.11
CA GLU A 140 -6.35 -10.71 4.81
C GLU A 140 -7.55 -11.47 4.18
N LEU A 141 -7.37 -12.79 4.05
CA LEU A 141 -8.36 -13.80 3.69
C LEU A 141 -8.98 -14.40 4.96
#